data_AF-A0A9E2ZNB0-F1
#
_entry.id   AF-A0A9E2ZNB0-F1
#
_cell.length_a   1.000
_cell.length_b   1.000
_cell.length_c   1.000
_cell.angle_alpha   90.00
_cell.angle_beta   90.00
_cell.angle_gamma   90.00
#
_symmetry.space_group_name_H-M   'P 1'
#
loop_
_entity.id
_entity.type
_entity.pdbx_description
1 polymer ?
#
loop_
_entity_poly.entity_id
_entity_poly.type
_entity_poly.pdbx_seq_one_letter_code
_entity_poly.pdbx_strand_id
1 'polypeptide(L)'
;MGAERRPGGRRLIVVGTGAAAAGAVALVAVLHLTSPRHDDCAVATDVISTWRSMTAAVDQMLDGGGDQRLAAAVAESATADQLRSQAGGIASPHLRADVFGLADALEAIARSQRVAITSRQDAAADPLYIKASHDAAGAAAALRMACP
;
A
#
# COMPACT_ATOMS: atom_id res chain seq x y z
N MET A 1 57.35 -2.97 -7.94
CA MET A 1 56.33 -2.24 -8.71
C MET A 1 55.48 -3.26 -9.46
N GLY A 2 54.15 -3.23 -9.29
CA GLY A 2 53.07 -3.97 -10.03
C GLY A 2 52.99 -5.48 -9.75
N ALA A 3 52.02 -6.03 -8.98
CA ALA A 3 50.58 -6.26 -9.27
C ALA A 3 50.37 -7.11 -10.55
N GLU A 4 49.56 -8.17 -10.62
CA GLU A 4 48.20 -8.30 -10.08
C GLU A 4 47.70 -9.77 -10.09
N ARG A 5 46.58 -9.99 -9.41
CA ARG A 5 45.96 -11.25 -8.99
C ARG A 5 45.13 -11.94 -10.09
N ARG A 6 44.88 -13.25 -9.84
CA ARG A 6 43.82 -14.14 -10.41
C ARG A 6 42.39 -13.50 -10.35
N PRO A 7 41.25 -14.17 -10.67
CA PRO A 7 40.94 -15.44 -11.35
C PRO A 7 39.76 -15.32 -12.37
N GLY A 8 39.27 -16.45 -12.91
CA GLY A 8 37.82 -16.65 -13.00
C GLY A 8 37.24 -16.85 -14.40
N GLY A 9 37.26 -18.09 -14.89
CA GLY A 9 36.39 -18.51 -15.99
C GLY A 9 34.92 -18.42 -15.60
N ARG A 10 34.15 -17.64 -16.35
CA ARG A 10 32.68 -17.66 -16.34
C ARG A 10 32.22 -17.88 -17.78
N ARG A 11 31.48 -18.96 -17.99
CA ARG A 11 30.93 -19.37 -19.29
C ARG A 11 29.99 -18.28 -19.81
N LEU A 12 30.36 -17.67 -20.94
CA LEU A 12 29.49 -16.83 -21.76
C LEU A 12 28.53 -17.74 -22.55
N ILE A 13 27.22 -17.53 -22.43
CA ILE A 13 26.25 -18.03 -23.41
C ILE A 13 26.01 -16.86 -24.38
N VAL A 14 26.60 -16.96 -25.57
CA VAL A 14 26.40 -16.01 -26.67
C VAL A 14 25.16 -16.46 -27.45
N VAL A 15 24.03 -15.78 -27.27
CA VAL A 15 22.92 -15.86 -28.22
C VAL A 15 23.18 -14.81 -29.28
N GLY A 16 23.70 -15.25 -30.42
CA GLY A 16 23.87 -14.41 -31.60
C GLY A 16 22.58 -14.35 -32.40
N THR A 17 22.12 -13.13 -32.68
CA THR A 17 21.18 -12.85 -33.78
C THR A 17 21.53 -11.52 -34.43
N GLY A 18 21.84 -11.59 -35.72
CA GLY A 18 21.32 -10.69 -36.75
C GLY A 18 21.87 -9.27 -36.82
N ALA A 19 22.52 -8.96 -37.94
CA ALA A 19 23.15 -7.68 -38.23
C ALA A 19 22.19 -6.58 -38.73
N ALA A 20 22.69 -5.35 -38.56
CA ALA A 20 22.60 -4.19 -39.46
C ALA A 20 21.54 -3.09 -39.20
N ALA A 21 22.08 -1.87 -39.22
CA ALA A 21 21.48 -0.56 -39.49
C ALA A 21 21.00 0.31 -38.31
N ALA A 22 21.78 1.39 -38.13
CA ALA A 22 21.40 2.75 -37.73
C ALA A 22 20.76 2.99 -36.35
N GLY A 23 21.41 3.87 -35.59
CA GLY A 23 20.87 4.48 -34.37
C GLY A 23 21.63 4.03 -33.14
N ALA A 24 22.46 4.90 -32.60
CA ALA A 24 23.01 4.74 -31.26
C ALA A 24 21.86 4.76 -30.25
N VAL A 25 21.28 3.60 -29.95
CA VAL A 25 20.48 3.41 -28.75
C VAL A 25 21.47 3.18 -27.62
N ALA A 26 21.82 4.26 -26.92
CA ALA A 26 22.42 4.15 -25.61
C ALA A 26 21.43 3.37 -24.73
N LEU A 27 21.65 2.06 -24.62
CA LEU A 27 21.05 1.24 -23.57
C LEU A 27 21.60 1.78 -22.25
N VAL A 28 20.85 2.71 -21.66
CA VAL A 28 20.98 3.06 -20.25
C VAL A 28 20.66 1.78 -19.50
N ALA A 29 21.70 0.99 -19.20
CA ALA A 29 21.62 -0.05 -18.20
C ALA A 29 21.39 0.67 -16.86
N VAL A 30 20.12 0.90 -16.51
CA VAL A 30 19.79 1.38 -15.19
C VAL A 30 20.09 0.23 -14.24
N LEU A 31 21.28 0.28 -13.64
CA LEU A 31 21.62 -0.49 -12.45
C LEU A 31 20.68 -0.06 -11.31
N HIS A 32 19.45 -0.59 -11.30
CA HIS A 32 18.58 -0.58 -10.12
C HIS A 32 19.06 -1.63 -9.12
N LEU A 33 20.24 -1.40 -8.54
CA LEU A 33 20.79 -2.24 -7.46
C LEU A 33 20.81 -1.52 -6.11
N THR A 34 19.88 -0.57 -5.93
CA THR A 34 19.52 0.00 -4.62
C THR A 34 18.02 -0.19 -4.36
N SER A 35 17.71 -1.37 -3.83
CA SER A 35 16.61 -1.72 -2.91
C SER A 35 15.18 -1.20 -3.19
N PRO A 36 14.43 -1.81 -4.13
CA PRO A 36 12.96 -1.65 -4.20
C PRO A 36 12.25 -1.88 -2.85
N ARG A 37 12.83 -2.68 -1.95
CA ARG A 37 12.31 -2.88 -0.58
C ARG A 37 12.36 -1.65 0.31
N HIS A 38 13.33 -0.75 0.13
CA HIS A 38 13.44 0.43 0.99
C HIS A 38 12.37 1.47 0.62
N ASP A 39 12.12 1.63 -0.67
CA ASP A 39 11.05 2.48 -1.19
C ASP A 39 9.67 1.91 -0.84
N ASP A 40 9.47 0.59 -0.96
CA ASP A 40 8.23 -0.08 -0.56
C ASP A 40 7.91 0.13 0.93
N CYS A 41 8.91 0.05 1.81
CA CYS A 41 8.71 0.25 3.24
C CYS A 41 8.49 1.72 3.63
N ALA A 42 9.07 2.67 2.90
CA ALA A 42 8.73 4.08 3.07
C ALA A 42 7.24 4.33 2.75
N VAL A 43 6.75 3.76 1.64
CA VAL A 43 5.32 3.85 1.27
C VAL A 43 4.44 3.15 2.31
N ALA A 44 4.80 1.94 2.76
CA ALA A 44 4.03 1.24 3.79
C ALA A 44 3.97 2.03 5.12
N THR A 45 5.07 2.70 5.50
CA THR A 45 5.11 3.57 6.68
C THR A 45 4.18 4.76 6.53
N ASP A 46 4.16 5.40 5.35
CA ASP A 46 3.25 6.51 5.04
C ASP A 46 1.77 6.07 5.04
N VAL A 47 1.47 4.88 4.49
CA VAL A 47 0.14 4.25 4.57
C VAL A 47 -0.31 4.09 6.02
N ILE A 48 0.54 3.52 6.89
CA ILE A 48 0.23 3.32 8.30
C ILE A 48 0.03 4.67 9.01
N SER A 49 0.88 5.65 8.72
CA SER A 49 0.77 7.00 9.28
C SER A 49 -0.55 7.66 8.89
N THR A 50 -0.91 7.61 7.60
CA THR A 50 -2.16 8.12 7.04
C THR A 50 -3.37 7.46 7.71
N TRP A 51 -3.37 6.13 7.80
CA TRP A 51 -4.43 5.38 8.45
C TRP A 51 -4.57 5.75 9.94
N ARG A 52 -3.46 5.85 10.69
CA ARG A 52 -3.51 6.25 12.11
C ARG A 52 -4.05 7.66 12.31
N SER A 53 -3.59 8.61 11.47
CA SER A 53 -4.07 9.99 11.48
C SER A 53 -5.58 10.05 11.23
N MET A 54 -6.06 9.32 10.22
CA MET A 54 -7.49 9.20 9.94
C MET A 54 -8.25 8.61 11.13
N THR A 55 -7.78 7.50 11.73
CA THR A 55 -8.50 6.88 12.86
C THR A 55 -8.63 7.82 14.04
N ALA A 56 -7.61 8.63 14.34
CA ALA A 56 -7.66 9.61 15.41
C ALA A 56 -8.66 10.75 15.12
N ALA A 57 -8.81 11.14 13.86
CA ALA A 57 -9.80 12.12 13.43
C ALA A 57 -11.22 11.55 13.46
N VAL A 58 -11.40 10.30 13.00
CA VAL A 58 -12.69 9.60 12.98
C VAL A 58 -13.22 9.34 14.38
N ASP A 59 -12.37 8.95 15.33
CA ASP A 59 -12.76 8.74 16.72
C ASP A 59 -13.50 9.95 17.31
N GLN A 60 -12.97 11.16 17.08
CA GLN A 60 -13.60 12.41 17.51
C GLN A 60 -14.94 12.69 16.80
N MET A 61 -15.10 12.22 15.57
CA MET A 61 -16.33 12.41 14.78
C MET A 61 -17.43 11.41 15.15
N LEU A 62 -17.07 10.21 15.63
CA LEU A 62 -18.02 9.15 15.99
C LEU A 62 -18.80 9.45 17.26
N ASP A 63 -18.18 10.16 18.22
CA ASP A 63 -18.84 10.71 19.42
C ASP A 63 -19.89 11.78 19.09
N GLY A 64 -19.91 12.22 17.84
CA GLY A 64 -20.78 13.23 17.29
C GLY A 64 -22.21 12.82 16.94
N GLY A 65 -22.95 13.81 16.44
CA GLY A 65 -24.27 13.61 15.82
C GLY A 65 -24.18 12.97 14.42
N GLY A 66 -25.34 12.74 13.79
CA GLY A 66 -25.44 12.04 12.49
C GLY A 66 -24.58 12.63 11.37
N ASP A 67 -24.48 13.96 11.28
CA ASP A 67 -23.64 14.63 10.27
C ASP A 67 -22.14 14.40 10.48
N GLN A 68 -21.70 14.33 11.75
CA GLN A 68 -20.30 14.07 12.10
C GLN A 68 -19.94 12.60 11.82
N ARG A 69 -20.86 11.67 12.11
CA ARG A 69 -20.71 10.27 11.72
C ARG A 69 -20.69 10.08 10.20
N LEU A 70 -21.45 10.89 9.46
CA LEU A 70 -21.39 10.87 7.99
C LEU A 70 -20.04 11.42 7.49
N ALA A 71 -19.52 12.48 8.11
CA ALA A 71 -18.19 13.01 7.80
C ALA A 71 -17.09 11.97 8.09
N ALA A 72 -17.21 11.18 9.16
CA ALA A 72 -16.32 10.04 9.43
C ALA A 72 -16.32 9.03 8.28
N ALA A 73 -17.49 8.58 7.84
CA ALA A 73 -17.61 7.66 6.72
C ALA A 73 -17.08 8.24 5.39
N VAL A 74 -17.12 9.56 5.20
CA VAL A 74 -16.50 10.23 4.05
C VAL A 74 -14.97 10.22 4.19
N ALA A 75 -14.44 10.51 5.36
CA ALA A 75 -13.00 10.52 5.63
C ALA A 75 -12.36 9.12 5.48
N GLU A 76 -13.03 8.07 5.96
CA GLU A 76 -12.58 6.68 5.80
C GLU A 76 -12.51 6.27 4.31
N SER A 77 -13.54 6.62 3.53
CA SER A 77 -13.62 6.34 2.10
C SER A 77 -12.57 7.13 1.29
N ALA A 78 -12.39 8.41 1.61
CA ALA A 78 -11.33 9.23 1.00
C ALA A 78 -9.93 8.66 1.32
N THR A 79 -9.74 8.18 2.55
CA THR A 79 -8.50 7.52 2.96
C THR A 79 -8.30 6.22 2.19
N ALA A 80 -9.33 5.41 2.00
CA ALA A 80 -9.27 4.20 1.18
C ALA A 80 -8.76 4.50 -0.24
N ASP A 81 -9.29 5.54 -0.89
CA ASP A 81 -8.85 5.94 -2.23
C ASP A 81 -7.40 6.43 -2.24
N GLN A 82 -6.99 7.20 -1.22
CA GLN A 82 -5.60 7.59 -1.05
C GLN A 82 -4.68 6.37 -0.91
N LEU A 83 -5.04 5.39 -0.08
CA LEU A 83 -4.24 4.17 0.11
C LEU A 83 -4.13 3.35 -1.19
N ARG A 84 -5.21 3.23 -1.97
CA ARG A 84 -5.17 2.58 -3.30
C ARG A 84 -4.20 3.27 -4.24
N SER A 85 -4.17 4.60 -4.23
CA SER A 85 -3.24 5.38 -5.05
C SER A 85 -1.78 5.13 -4.64
N GLN A 86 -1.50 5.07 -3.34
CA GLN A 86 -0.18 4.78 -2.79
C GLN A 86 0.28 3.34 -3.12
N ALA A 87 -0.64 2.38 -3.11
CA ALA A 87 -0.37 0.99 -3.46
C ALA A 87 0.19 0.83 -4.89
N GLY A 88 -0.14 1.74 -5.82
CA GLY A 88 0.40 1.75 -7.18
C GLY A 88 1.92 1.91 -7.24
N GLY A 89 2.53 2.51 -6.21
CA GLY A 89 3.97 2.69 -6.10
C GLY A 89 4.73 1.53 -5.45
N ILE A 90 4.04 0.52 -4.91
CA ILE A 90 4.67 -0.58 -4.15
C ILE A 90 5.05 -1.72 -5.11
N ALA A 91 6.32 -2.07 -5.21
CA ALA A 91 6.81 -3.18 -6.04
C ALA A 91 6.49 -4.56 -5.44
N SER A 92 6.61 -4.72 -4.12
CA SER A 92 6.36 -5.98 -3.42
C SER A 92 4.87 -6.38 -3.48
N PRO A 93 4.53 -7.53 -4.08
CA PRO A 93 3.13 -7.95 -4.24
C PRO A 93 2.38 -8.12 -2.92
N HIS A 94 3.05 -8.63 -1.88
CA HIS A 94 2.45 -8.83 -0.56
C HIS A 94 2.11 -7.50 0.12
N LEU A 95 3.07 -6.57 0.19
CA LEU A 95 2.83 -5.23 0.74
C LEU A 95 1.72 -4.51 -0.02
N ARG A 96 1.72 -4.61 -1.36
CA ARG A 96 0.66 -4.04 -2.19
C ARG A 96 -0.71 -4.63 -1.85
N ALA A 97 -0.80 -5.95 -1.69
CA ALA A 97 -2.03 -6.63 -1.32
C ALA A 97 -2.51 -6.21 0.08
N ASP A 98 -1.61 -6.06 1.05
CA ASP A 98 -1.97 -5.59 2.39
C ASP A 98 -2.49 -4.14 2.37
N VAL A 99 -1.88 -3.25 1.59
CA VAL A 99 -2.39 -1.87 1.42
C VAL A 99 -3.78 -1.87 0.76
N PHE A 100 -3.99 -2.68 -0.28
CA PHE A 100 -5.31 -2.82 -0.89
C PHE A 100 -6.34 -3.41 0.09
N GLY A 101 -5.97 -4.43 0.86
CA GLY A 101 -6.83 -5.02 1.88
C GLY A 101 -7.23 -4.02 2.96
N LEU A 102 -6.30 -3.17 3.39
CA LEU A 102 -6.60 -2.07 4.31
C LEU A 102 -7.57 -1.07 3.67
N ALA A 103 -7.34 -0.66 2.43
CA ALA A 103 -8.23 0.27 1.72
C ALA A 103 -9.65 -0.30 1.53
N ASP A 104 -9.77 -1.57 1.16
CA ASP A 104 -11.06 -2.23 0.96
C ASP A 104 -11.83 -2.38 2.27
N ALA A 105 -11.11 -2.66 3.37
CA ALA A 105 -11.70 -2.68 4.69
C ALA A 105 -12.23 -1.30 5.11
N LEU A 106 -11.47 -0.22 4.89
CA LEU A 106 -11.94 1.16 5.19
C LEU A 106 -13.18 1.54 4.38
N GLU A 107 -13.23 1.19 3.09
CA GLU A 107 -14.42 1.45 2.27
C GLU A 107 -15.64 0.63 2.73
N ALA A 108 -15.42 -0.60 3.22
CA ALA A 108 -16.50 -1.41 3.79
C ALA A 108 -17.03 -0.83 5.12
N ILE A 109 -16.15 -0.32 5.98
CA ILE A 109 -16.52 0.40 7.21
C ILE A 109 -17.35 1.64 6.85
N ALA A 110 -16.85 2.49 5.95
CA ALA A 110 -17.53 3.70 5.49
C ALA A 110 -18.94 3.41 4.94
N ARG A 111 -19.06 2.34 4.13
CA ARG A 111 -20.35 1.93 3.57
C ARG A 111 -21.32 1.48 4.65
N SER A 112 -20.86 0.65 5.59
CA SER A 112 -21.68 0.19 6.70
C SER A 112 -22.15 1.37 7.57
N GLN A 113 -21.26 2.32 7.90
CA GLN A 113 -21.64 3.54 8.63
C GLN A 113 -22.72 4.35 7.90
N ARG A 114 -22.59 4.56 6.58
CA ARG A 114 -23.62 5.26 5.77
C ARG A 114 -24.98 4.53 5.81
N VAL A 115 -24.98 3.21 5.72
CA VAL A 115 -26.20 2.39 5.81
C VAL A 115 -26.81 2.48 7.21
N ALA A 116 -26.00 2.41 8.26
CA ALA A 116 -26.44 2.53 9.64
C ALA A 116 -27.05 3.91 9.92
N ILE A 117 -26.42 4.99 9.45
CA ILE A 117 -26.95 6.37 9.58
C ILE A 117 -28.29 6.50 8.88
N THR A 118 -28.41 6.02 7.64
CA THR A 118 -29.66 6.12 6.86
C THR A 118 -30.79 5.26 7.42
N SER A 119 -30.46 4.10 7.98
CA SER A 119 -31.42 3.20 8.64
C SER A 119 -31.67 3.52 10.12
N ARG A 120 -30.98 4.52 10.69
CA ARG A 120 -30.98 4.87 12.13
C ARG A 120 -30.63 3.69 13.04
N GLN A 121 -29.69 2.88 12.60
CA GLN A 121 -29.14 1.74 13.34
C GLN A 121 -27.74 2.04 13.84
N ASP A 122 -27.27 1.22 14.77
CA ASP A 122 -25.89 1.26 15.23
C ASP A 122 -24.98 0.49 14.26
N ALA A 123 -24.02 1.20 13.67
CA ALA A 123 -23.03 0.59 12.77
C ALA A 123 -22.18 -0.45 13.48
N ALA A 124 -21.89 -0.27 14.78
CA ALA A 124 -21.05 -1.18 15.54
C ALA A 124 -21.69 -2.56 15.75
N ALA A 125 -23.02 -2.67 15.59
CA ALA A 125 -23.75 -3.93 15.64
C ALA A 125 -23.82 -4.65 14.27
N ASP A 126 -23.42 -4.00 13.17
CA ASP A 126 -23.41 -4.60 11.84
C ASP A 126 -22.25 -5.62 11.72
N PRO A 127 -22.53 -6.90 11.43
CA PRO A 127 -21.48 -7.90 11.19
C PRO A 127 -20.46 -7.50 10.12
N LEU A 128 -20.88 -6.73 9.11
CA LEU A 128 -19.99 -6.23 8.06
C LEU A 128 -19.02 -5.17 8.61
N TYR A 129 -19.49 -4.29 9.49
CA TYR A 129 -18.64 -3.31 10.16
C TYR A 129 -17.58 -3.99 11.03
N ILE A 130 -18.01 -4.97 11.84
CA ILE A 130 -17.12 -5.74 12.73
C ILE A 130 -16.05 -6.47 11.91
N LYS A 131 -16.47 -7.19 10.87
CA LYS A 131 -15.54 -7.90 9.99
C LYS A 131 -14.56 -6.93 9.32
N ALA A 132 -15.04 -5.83 8.75
CA ALA A 132 -14.19 -4.87 8.07
C ALA A 132 -13.19 -4.20 9.04
N SER A 133 -13.61 -3.92 10.27
CA SER A 133 -12.72 -3.40 11.32
C SER A 133 -11.61 -4.39 11.68
N HIS A 134 -11.94 -5.68 11.78
CA HIS A 134 -10.96 -6.75 11.96
C HIS A 134 -9.99 -6.87 10.76
N ASP A 135 -10.51 -6.84 9.54
CA ASP A 135 -9.71 -6.91 8.32
C ASP A 135 -8.74 -5.72 8.23
N ALA A 136 -9.20 -4.50 8.54
CA ALA A 136 -8.37 -3.30 8.60
C ALA A 136 -7.25 -3.43 9.65
N ALA A 137 -7.58 -3.87 10.86
CA ALA A 137 -6.60 -4.06 11.91
C ALA A 137 -5.55 -5.13 11.54
N GLY A 138 -5.98 -6.23 10.91
CA GLY A 138 -5.11 -7.29 10.40
C GLY A 138 -4.15 -6.80 9.32
N ALA A 139 -4.66 -6.11 8.31
CA ALA A 139 -3.85 -5.54 7.23
C ALA A 139 -2.84 -4.51 7.76
N ALA A 140 -3.27 -3.61 8.65
CA ALA A 140 -2.37 -2.63 9.28
C ALA A 140 -1.28 -3.29 10.14
N ALA A 141 -1.58 -4.41 10.80
CA ALA A 141 -0.59 -5.18 11.56
C ALA A 141 0.40 -5.89 10.62
N ALA A 142 -0.06 -6.47 9.51
CA ALA A 142 0.78 -7.10 8.50
C ALA A 142 1.79 -6.10 7.90
N LEU A 143 1.32 -4.89 7.54
CA LEU A 143 2.19 -3.82 7.04
C LEU A 143 3.30 -3.44 8.04
N ARG A 144 2.97 -3.32 9.34
CA ARG A 144 3.96 -3.02 10.38
C ARG A 144 4.97 -4.15 10.60
N MET A 145 4.54 -5.40 10.50
CA MET A 145 5.45 -6.55 10.65
C MET A 145 6.39 -6.68 9.44
N ALA A 146 5.91 -6.35 8.25
CA ALA A 146 6.71 -6.41 7.02
C ALA A 146 7.73 -5.25 6.94
N CYS A 147 7.43 -4.10 7.54
CA CYS A 147 8.28 -2.91 7.57
C CYS A 147 8.37 -2.33 9.01
N PRO A 148 9.21 -2.92 9.88
CA PRO A 148 9.38 -2.52 11.27
C PRO A 148 10.17 -1.22 11.46
#